data_AF-A0A417J7X7-F1
#
_entry.id   AF-A0A417J7X7-F1
#
_cell.length_a   1.000
_cell.length_b   1.000
_cell.length_c   1.000
_cell.angle_alpha   90.00
_cell.angle_beta   90.00
_cell.angle_gamma   90.00
#
_symmetry.space_group_name_H-M   'P 1'
#
loop_
_entity.id
_entity.type
_entity.pdbx_description
1 polymer ?
#
loop_
_entity_poly.entity_id
_entity_poly.type
_entity_poly.pdbx_seq_one_letter_code
_entity_poly.pdbx_strand_id
1 'polypeptide(L)'
;MNENEQKAGSVADQKSKIRERYKGINPDELDVIPAIPQEDIFAVENEQRVAVYARVSTDDPRQTSSYELQKNHYHDVISKSPNWKLVQIYADEGISGTSLQHRDQFKLMIEDCKKGQIDLIVTKSVSRFARNVVDCIGYVRELLALPHPVGVFFETERLNTFDPKSEMVLSFMATLAQEESHTKSEIMNASIEMRFRRGIFLTPILLGYDHDEDGNLIINEGEAKIVKLIFMMYLNGCTCQEIADTLTELGCETKKGNTVWSPGSILQILQNERHCGDVLAHKTYTPNYLNHKSKKNMQNRPQYRKRDHHEAIISRDDFIAVQRLISNAKYGNKGILPQLKVIPGGVLKGFVSINPRWAGFKGTDYMNASSSVYDGTEQSGPSSGHVEVKSGEFDLRGYEIARSQFFDSTDRITVTFSQGDIRFSTPAVRKLDSTLVELLIHPKKLVFAVRNAGKDCRNAMQWSKKKDGKNSPREISGTAFLPTLYALLCWNDDCRYRITGVKRGSGNDAVLLFNLSEPEIFIPNDKVGAPDADPAVKPFTDNQQRNVRAYPPDWADTFGSNYYSHAQAEELAGFTGRKNQDTSHAPVTYNDTDIQVTSKNDIEKNIKQIMSDMKENTDEHTDKR
;
A
#
# COMPACT_ATOMS: atom_id res chain seq x y z
N MET A 1 7.63 61.10 15.77
CA MET A 1 7.43 59.80 16.44
C MET A 1 6.13 59.21 15.92
N ASN A 2 6.08 58.22 15.03
CA ASN A 2 7.05 57.72 14.05
C ASN A 2 6.32 56.61 13.25
N GLU A 3 5.98 56.85 11.97
CA GLU A 3 5.61 55.76 11.04
C GLU A 3 6.74 54.70 10.95
N ASN A 4 7.99 55.12 11.23
CA ASN A 4 9.15 54.23 11.36
C ASN A 4 9.14 53.34 12.62
N GLU A 5 8.49 53.75 13.72
CA GLU A 5 8.36 52.94 14.95
C GLU A 5 7.23 51.92 14.78
N GLN A 6 6.13 52.29 14.10
CA GLN A 6 5.06 51.35 13.72
C GLN A 6 5.55 50.31 12.71
N LYS A 7 6.33 50.70 11.69
CA LYS A 7 6.99 49.75 10.76
C LYS A 7 8.03 48.87 11.46
N ALA A 8 8.81 49.41 12.40
CA ALA A 8 9.78 48.63 13.16
C ALA A 8 9.10 47.62 14.10
N GLY A 9 7.98 47.99 14.74
CA GLY A 9 7.13 47.07 15.51
C GLY A 9 6.57 45.94 14.65
N SER A 10 6.03 46.27 13.48
CA SER A 10 5.52 45.30 12.50
C SER A 10 6.60 44.31 12.00
N VAL A 11 7.83 44.77 11.77
CA VAL A 11 8.95 43.89 11.35
C VAL A 11 9.47 43.03 12.50
N ALA A 12 9.50 43.56 13.74
CA ALA A 12 9.88 42.80 14.92
C ALA A 12 8.85 41.69 15.23
N ASP A 13 7.57 42.00 15.09
CA ASP A 13 6.48 41.05 15.27
C ASP A 13 6.45 40.01 14.14
N GLN A 14 6.70 40.39 12.89
CA GLN A 14 6.89 39.42 11.81
C GLN A 14 8.07 38.48 12.09
N LYS A 15 9.20 39.01 12.59
CA LYS A 15 10.37 38.19 12.96
C LYS A 15 10.08 37.26 14.14
N SER A 16 9.31 37.71 15.15
CA SER A 16 8.95 36.88 16.30
C SER A 16 8.00 35.74 15.87
N LYS A 17 6.97 36.05 15.07
CA LYS A 17 6.05 35.07 14.48
C LYS A 17 6.78 34.05 13.60
N ILE A 18 7.74 34.48 12.77
CA ILE A 18 8.59 33.56 11.99
C ILE A 18 9.39 32.66 12.93
N ARG A 19 10.00 33.21 14.00
CA ARG A 19 10.75 32.39 14.97
C ARG A 19 9.86 31.36 15.66
N GLU A 20 8.65 31.72 16.06
CA GLU A 20 7.71 30.79 16.67
C GLU A 20 7.25 29.69 15.71
N ARG A 21 6.92 30.05 14.47
CA ARG A 21 6.60 29.08 13.41
C ARG A 21 7.73 28.07 13.18
N TYR A 22 8.99 28.49 13.34
CA TYR A 22 10.17 27.64 13.12
C TYR A 22 10.67 26.89 14.37
N LYS A 23 10.08 27.13 15.56
CA LYS A 23 10.30 26.29 16.75
C LYS A 23 9.78 24.86 16.55
N GLY A 24 8.84 24.67 15.63
CA GLY A 24 8.29 23.36 15.25
C GLY A 24 7.23 22.85 16.22
N ILE A 25 6.57 21.76 15.84
CA ILE A 25 5.52 21.09 16.60
C ILE A 25 6.09 19.82 17.25
N ASN A 26 5.51 19.36 18.37
CA ASN A 26 5.89 18.11 19.01
C ASN A 26 5.78 16.93 18.00
N PRO A 27 6.84 16.12 17.79
CA PRO A 27 6.81 14.98 16.87
C PRO A 27 5.64 14.01 17.09
N ASP A 28 5.14 13.88 18.32
CA ASP A 28 4.02 13.00 18.66
C ASP A 28 2.68 13.44 18.05
N GLU A 29 2.57 14.69 17.59
CA GLU A 29 1.38 15.22 16.88
C GLU A 29 1.42 14.97 15.36
N LEU A 30 2.49 14.34 14.86
CA LEU A 30 2.69 14.06 13.43
C LEU A 30 2.56 12.55 13.14
N ASP A 31 1.62 12.20 12.27
CA ASP A 31 1.55 10.86 11.69
C ASP A 31 2.66 10.73 10.63
N VAL A 32 3.74 10.01 10.95
CA VAL A 32 4.85 9.73 10.02
C VAL A 32 4.61 8.39 9.32
N ILE A 33 4.48 8.42 8.00
CA ILE A 33 4.40 7.20 7.17
C ILE A 33 5.84 6.83 6.77
N PRO A 34 6.38 5.70 7.25
CA PRO A 34 7.78 5.33 7.01
C PRO A 34 8.03 4.98 5.54
N ALA A 35 9.28 5.16 5.10
CA ALA A 35 9.71 4.69 3.78
C ALA A 35 9.92 3.17 3.80
N ILE A 36 9.65 2.51 2.67
CA ILE A 36 10.00 1.10 2.50
C ILE A 36 11.55 1.00 2.48
N PRO A 37 12.18 0.11 3.26
CA PRO A 37 13.64 -0.06 3.25
C PRO A 37 14.15 -0.39 1.85
N GLN A 38 15.23 0.26 1.44
CA GLN A 38 15.89 -0.01 0.17
C GLN A 38 16.85 -1.21 0.34
N GLU A 39 16.97 -2.08 -0.67
CA GLU A 39 17.86 -3.25 -0.65
C GLU A 39 19.31 -2.84 -0.32
N ASP A 40 19.91 -3.53 0.66
CA ASP A 40 21.28 -3.30 1.09
C ASP A 40 22.24 -4.23 0.31
N ILE A 41 23.15 -3.62 -0.42
CA ILE A 41 24.18 -4.29 -1.23
C ILE A 41 25.41 -4.72 -0.41
N PHE A 42 25.46 -4.47 0.90
CA PHE A 42 26.55 -4.90 1.80
C PHE A 42 26.40 -6.34 2.32
N ALA A 43 25.85 -7.26 1.52
CA ALA A 43 25.73 -8.66 1.88
C ALA A 43 27.11 -9.36 2.05
N VAL A 44 27.41 -9.59 3.32
CA VAL A 44 28.49 -10.19 4.13
C VAL A 44 29.37 -11.35 3.59
N GLU A 45 29.28 -11.84 2.35
CA GLU A 45 29.83 -13.19 2.07
C GLU A 45 31.34 -13.33 1.74
N ASN A 46 32.18 -12.27 1.67
CA ASN A 46 33.65 -12.44 1.49
C ASN A 46 34.52 -11.35 2.17
N GLU A 47 35.64 -11.75 2.80
CA GLU A 47 36.67 -10.88 3.40
C GLU A 47 37.56 -10.23 2.31
N GLN A 48 37.82 -8.92 2.39
CA GLN A 48 38.60 -8.15 1.43
C GLN A 48 39.88 -7.55 2.04
N ARG A 49 41.02 -7.68 1.35
CA ARG A 49 42.29 -7.05 1.72
C ARG A 49 42.34 -5.62 1.17
N VAL A 50 42.32 -4.64 2.07
CA VAL A 50 42.14 -3.23 1.72
C VAL A 50 43.44 -2.45 1.89
N ALA A 51 43.84 -1.71 0.86
CA ALA A 51 44.89 -0.70 0.94
C ALA A 51 44.29 0.70 0.97
N VAL A 52 44.90 1.62 1.70
CA VAL A 52 44.50 3.04 1.70
C VAL A 52 45.57 3.84 0.99
N TYR A 53 45.18 4.71 0.07
CA TYR A 53 46.09 5.67 -0.53
C TYR A 53 45.79 7.09 -0.04
N ALA A 54 46.80 7.74 0.51
CA ALA A 54 46.73 9.12 0.97
C ALA A 54 47.83 9.98 0.30
N ARG A 55 47.48 11.23 -0.02
CA ARG A 55 48.43 12.21 -0.54
C ARG A 55 48.36 13.48 0.29
N VAL A 56 49.41 13.74 1.07
CA VAL A 56 49.47 14.85 2.03
C VAL A 56 50.43 15.94 1.55
N SER A 57 50.09 17.20 1.85
CA SER A 57 50.93 18.35 1.54
C SER A 57 51.73 18.69 2.80
N THR A 58 53.04 18.49 2.77
CA THR A 58 53.91 18.68 3.93
C THR A 58 55.05 19.63 3.56
N ASP A 59 54.84 20.93 3.74
CA ASP A 59 55.93 21.94 3.68
C ASP A 59 56.15 22.64 5.04
N ASP A 60 55.30 22.43 6.06
CA ASP A 60 55.44 23.02 7.40
C ASP A 60 55.27 21.94 8.50
N PRO A 61 56.21 21.80 9.46
CA PRO A 61 56.11 20.87 10.60
C PRO A 61 54.85 21.05 11.48
N ARG A 62 54.14 22.18 11.36
CA ARG A 62 52.84 22.40 12.03
C ARG A 62 51.65 21.71 11.35
N GLN A 63 51.83 21.17 10.14
CA GLN A 63 50.83 20.40 9.38
C GLN A 63 50.90 18.88 9.65
N THR A 64 51.88 18.40 10.41
CA THR A 64 52.06 16.97 10.77
C THR A 64 50.85 16.38 11.49
N SER A 65 50.04 17.21 12.17
CA SER A 65 48.76 16.80 12.76
C SER A 65 47.74 16.33 11.70
N SER A 66 47.76 16.87 10.49
CA SER A 66 46.78 16.54 9.43
C SER A 66 46.97 15.16 8.82
N TYR A 67 48.18 14.59 8.90
CA TYR A 67 48.52 13.25 8.41
C TYR A 67 48.07 12.17 9.40
N GLU A 68 48.41 12.33 10.68
CA GLU A 68 47.97 11.43 11.76
C GLU A 68 46.43 11.41 11.88
N LEU A 69 45.77 12.57 11.71
CA LEU A 69 44.30 12.66 11.64
C LEU A 69 43.71 11.87 10.46
N GLN A 70 44.34 11.88 9.28
CA GLN A 70 43.90 11.11 8.13
C GLN A 70 44.12 9.60 8.33
N LYS A 71 45.25 9.23 8.93
CA LYS A 71 45.56 7.84 9.27
C LYS A 71 44.55 7.27 10.26
N ASN A 72 44.22 8.03 11.30
CA ASN A 72 43.21 7.66 12.30
C ASN A 72 41.82 7.56 11.68
N HIS A 73 41.43 8.51 10.80
CA HIS A 73 40.18 8.43 10.05
C HIS A 73 40.06 7.12 9.27
N TYR A 74 41.09 6.73 8.51
CA TYR A 74 41.01 5.48 7.73
C TYR A 74 41.12 4.21 8.58
N HIS A 75 41.83 4.25 9.71
CA HIS A 75 41.77 3.16 10.69
C HIS A 75 40.35 3.00 11.26
N ASP A 76 39.66 4.10 11.58
CA ASP A 76 38.28 4.09 12.07
C ASP A 76 37.28 3.63 10.99
N VAL A 77 37.49 4.04 9.74
CA VAL A 77 36.64 3.60 8.61
C VAL A 77 36.78 2.11 8.37
N ILE A 78 38.01 1.57 8.39
CA ILE A 78 38.23 0.15 8.13
C ILE A 78 37.79 -0.72 9.31
N SER A 79 38.03 -0.28 10.55
CA SER A 79 37.60 -1.03 11.74
C SER A 79 36.09 -1.12 11.90
N LYS A 80 35.32 -0.19 11.32
CA LYS A 80 33.86 -0.23 11.27
C LYS A 80 33.30 -1.14 10.16
N SER A 81 34.14 -1.61 9.25
CA SER A 81 33.78 -2.50 8.15
C SER A 81 34.17 -3.95 8.49
N PRO A 82 33.22 -4.82 8.89
CA PRO A 82 33.52 -6.14 9.46
C PRO A 82 34.22 -7.12 8.49
N ASN A 83 34.20 -6.83 7.19
CA ASN A 83 34.78 -7.65 6.13
C ASN A 83 36.05 -7.05 5.50
N TRP A 84 36.61 -5.97 6.07
CA TRP A 84 37.81 -5.31 5.53
C TRP A 84 39.03 -5.55 6.40
N LYS A 85 40.10 -6.06 5.78
CA LYS A 85 41.40 -6.25 6.42
C LYS A 85 42.40 -5.24 5.86
N LEU A 86 42.78 -4.24 6.66
CA LEU A 86 43.78 -3.26 6.27
C LEU A 86 45.13 -3.97 6.03
N VAL A 87 45.64 -3.87 4.80
CA VAL A 87 46.98 -4.33 4.41
C VAL A 87 48.00 -3.27 4.80
N GLN A 88 47.87 -2.08 4.24
CA GLN A 88 48.79 -0.96 4.45
C GLN A 88 48.16 0.37 4.03
N ILE A 89 48.58 1.44 4.69
CA ILE A 89 48.31 2.82 4.28
C ILE A 89 49.53 3.33 3.53
N TYR A 90 49.37 3.59 2.22
CA TYR A 90 50.38 4.11 1.32
C TYR A 90 50.25 5.63 1.24
N ALA A 91 51.25 6.36 1.73
CA ALA A 91 51.17 7.81 1.85
C ALA A 91 52.34 8.52 1.18
N ASP A 92 52.07 9.37 0.18
CA ASP A 92 53.09 10.24 -0.41
C ASP A 92 53.09 11.62 0.29
N GLU A 93 54.26 12.03 0.82
CA GLU A 93 54.49 13.31 1.53
C GLU A 93 55.19 14.37 0.64
N GLY A 94 55.04 15.66 0.96
CA GLY A 94 55.90 16.74 0.40
C GLY A 94 55.59 17.21 -1.04
N ILE A 95 54.35 17.07 -1.49
CA ILE A 95 53.96 17.42 -2.87
C ILE A 95 53.44 18.87 -2.94
N SER A 96 54.34 19.85 -3.00
CA SER A 96 54.03 21.24 -3.29
C SER A 96 53.77 21.46 -4.79
N GLY A 97 52.91 22.43 -5.12
CA GLY A 97 52.23 22.57 -6.41
C GLY A 97 53.07 22.79 -7.67
N THR A 98 54.40 22.65 -7.65
CA THR A 98 55.26 22.99 -8.81
C THR A 98 56.41 22.03 -9.13
N SER A 99 56.68 20.98 -8.34
CA SER A 99 57.52 19.85 -8.77
C SER A 99 57.03 18.55 -8.12
N LEU A 100 56.32 17.72 -8.91
CA LEU A 100 55.35 16.73 -8.44
C LEU A 100 55.72 15.28 -8.81
N GLN A 101 57.00 14.97 -9.04
CA GLN A 101 57.40 13.69 -9.67
C GLN A 101 57.51 12.47 -8.75
N HIS A 102 57.48 12.61 -7.42
CA HIS A 102 57.70 11.49 -6.48
C HIS A 102 56.35 10.94 -5.97
N ARG A 103 55.92 9.79 -6.50
CA ARG A 103 54.73 9.03 -6.06
C ARG A 103 55.14 7.60 -5.71
N ASP A 104 56.14 7.47 -4.86
CA ASP A 104 56.82 6.20 -4.66
C ASP A 104 55.93 5.22 -3.87
N GLN A 105 55.11 5.73 -2.94
CA GLN A 105 54.13 4.89 -2.24
C GLN A 105 52.94 4.52 -3.13
N PHE A 106 52.51 5.41 -4.03
CA PHE A 106 51.51 5.05 -5.04
C PHE A 106 52.02 3.93 -5.97
N LYS A 107 53.25 4.03 -6.46
CA LYS A 107 53.84 2.99 -7.33
C LYS A 107 53.99 1.66 -6.59
N LEU A 108 54.45 1.70 -5.34
CA LEU A 108 54.56 0.51 -4.49
C LEU A 108 53.19 -0.16 -4.29
N MET A 109 52.14 0.61 -3.99
CA MET A 109 50.77 0.11 -3.89
C MET A 109 50.32 -0.61 -5.16
N ILE A 110 50.57 -0.01 -6.34
CA ILE A 110 50.21 -0.62 -7.63
C ILE A 110 51.00 -1.92 -7.87
N GLU A 111 52.27 -1.99 -7.48
CA GLU A 111 53.04 -3.24 -7.54
C GLU A 111 52.50 -4.32 -6.60
N ASP A 112 52.07 -3.96 -5.39
CA ASP A 112 51.48 -4.89 -4.45
C ASP A 112 50.09 -5.39 -4.92
N CYS A 113 49.34 -4.55 -5.63
CA CYS A 113 48.15 -4.96 -6.38
C CYS A 113 48.50 -6.01 -7.45
N LYS A 114 49.56 -5.79 -8.23
CA LYS A 114 50.04 -6.74 -9.27
C LYS A 114 50.50 -8.08 -8.70
N LYS A 115 51.00 -8.10 -7.46
CA LYS A 115 51.36 -9.33 -6.72
C LYS A 115 50.16 -10.03 -6.09
N GLY A 116 48.94 -9.49 -6.26
CA GLY A 116 47.71 -10.04 -5.69
C GLY A 116 47.65 -9.94 -4.18
N GLN A 117 48.25 -8.90 -3.57
CA GLN A 117 48.23 -8.68 -2.11
C GLN A 117 47.08 -7.77 -1.65
N ILE A 118 46.43 -7.07 -2.58
CA ILE A 118 45.39 -6.07 -2.34
C ILE A 118 44.18 -6.40 -3.22
N ASP A 119 42.97 -6.30 -2.65
CA ASP A 119 41.69 -6.54 -3.35
C ASP A 119 40.93 -5.23 -3.61
N LEU A 120 41.13 -4.23 -2.74
CA LEU A 120 40.44 -2.94 -2.80
C LEU A 120 41.38 -1.81 -2.37
N ILE A 121 41.39 -0.72 -3.14
CA ILE A 121 42.06 0.54 -2.78
C ILE A 121 41.01 1.54 -2.31
N VAL A 122 41.22 2.16 -1.16
CA VAL A 122 40.39 3.26 -0.63
C VAL A 122 41.18 4.58 -0.72
N THR A 123 40.56 5.61 -1.28
CA THR A 123 41.15 6.93 -1.41
C THR A 123 40.10 8.02 -1.25
N LYS A 124 40.52 9.21 -0.80
CA LYS A 124 39.60 10.31 -0.47
C LYS A 124 38.82 10.79 -1.68
N SER A 125 39.52 10.99 -2.80
CA SER A 125 38.91 11.53 -4.02
C SER A 125 39.68 11.14 -5.27
N VAL A 126 39.03 11.31 -6.41
CA VAL A 126 39.60 11.19 -7.75
C VAL A 126 40.91 11.96 -7.91
N SER A 127 40.90 13.22 -7.47
CA SER A 127 42.04 14.15 -7.58
C SER A 127 43.21 13.77 -6.68
N ARG A 128 42.97 12.93 -5.67
CA ARG A 128 44.04 12.34 -4.85
C ARG A 128 44.64 11.13 -5.53
N PHE A 129 43.85 10.33 -6.23
CA PHE A 129 44.30 9.11 -6.90
C PHE A 129 45.14 9.36 -8.16
N ALA A 130 44.77 10.32 -9.02
CA ALA A 130 45.48 10.61 -10.26
C ALA A 130 45.57 12.10 -10.58
N ARG A 131 46.52 12.49 -11.45
CA ARG A 131 46.77 13.90 -11.81
C ARG A 131 45.74 14.47 -12.77
N ASN A 132 45.26 13.64 -13.67
CA ASN A 132 44.20 13.98 -14.61
C ASN A 132 43.26 12.79 -14.76
N VAL A 133 42.10 13.04 -15.34
CA VAL A 133 41.03 12.05 -15.53
C VAL A 133 41.47 10.90 -16.43
N VAL A 134 42.29 11.19 -17.45
CA VAL A 134 42.80 10.20 -18.41
C VAL A 134 43.70 9.19 -17.71
N ASP A 135 44.62 9.68 -16.88
CA ASP A 135 45.52 8.88 -16.05
C ASP A 135 44.73 8.03 -15.06
N CYS A 136 43.67 8.59 -14.44
CA CYS A 136 42.81 7.84 -13.53
C CYS A 136 42.14 6.65 -14.22
N ILE A 137 41.55 6.89 -15.39
CA ILE A 137 40.89 5.85 -16.19
C ILE A 137 41.91 4.80 -16.62
N GLY A 138 43.12 5.21 -16.99
CA GLY A 138 44.23 4.33 -17.33
C GLY A 138 44.57 3.35 -16.20
N TYR A 139 44.83 3.87 -15.00
CA TYR A 139 45.17 3.06 -13.83
C TYR A 139 44.03 2.13 -13.40
N VAL A 140 42.78 2.60 -13.41
CA VAL A 140 41.65 1.75 -13.02
C VAL A 140 41.44 0.61 -14.03
N ARG A 141 41.56 0.87 -15.33
CA ARG A 141 41.49 -0.20 -16.35
C ARG A 141 42.61 -1.21 -16.17
N GLU A 142 43.83 -0.74 -15.87
CA GLU A 142 44.97 -1.63 -15.60
C GLU A 142 44.71 -2.53 -14.39
N LEU A 143 44.19 -1.97 -13.29
CA LEU A 143 43.90 -2.70 -12.05
C LEU A 143 42.76 -3.73 -12.20
N LEU A 144 41.71 -3.39 -12.95
CA LEU A 144 40.62 -4.32 -13.26
C LEU A 144 41.03 -5.44 -14.22
N ALA A 145 42.05 -5.21 -15.06
CA ALA A 145 42.57 -6.18 -16.02
C ALA A 145 43.64 -7.12 -15.45
N LEU A 146 44.00 -6.99 -14.18
CA LEU A 146 44.93 -7.90 -13.51
C LEU A 146 44.34 -9.32 -13.40
N PRO A 147 45.18 -10.38 -13.38
CA PRO A 147 44.72 -11.75 -13.15
C PRO A 147 43.91 -11.91 -11.86
N HIS A 148 44.24 -11.07 -10.86
CA HIS A 148 43.44 -10.84 -9.66
C HIS A 148 42.94 -9.38 -9.68
N PRO A 149 41.69 -9.12 -10.10
CA PRO A 149 41.18 -7.77 -10.27
C PRO A 149 41.18 -6.95 -8.97
N VAL A 150 41.57 -5.68 -9.05
CA VAL A 150 41.59 -4.78 -7.89
C VAL A 150 40.66 -3.59 -8.12
N GLY A 151 39.78 -3.33 -7.16
CA GLY A 151 38.84 -2.21 -7.20
C GLY A 151 39.39 -0.94 -6.56
N VAL A 152 38.82 0.21 -6.92
CA VAL A 152 39.10 1.50 -6.28
C VAL A 152 37.80 2.09 -5.77
N PHE A 153 37.80 2.46 -4.50
CA PHE A 153 36.72 3.18 -3.84
C PHE A 153 37.13 4.62 -3.57
N PHE A 154 36.36 5.56 -4.11
CA PHE A 154 36.52 6.99 -3.93
C PHE A 154 35.51 7.50 -2.90
N GLU A 155 35.99 7.95 -1.73
CA GLU A 155 35.14 8.32 -0.59
C GLU A 155 34.25 9.54 -0.89
N THR A 156 34.82 10.59 -1.50
CA THR A 156 34.11 11.85 -1.78
C THR A 156 33.03 11.63 -2.84
N GLU A 157 33.37 10.92 -3.91
CA GLU A 157 32.49 10.65 -5.03
C GLU A 157 31.55 9.45 -4.78
N ARG A 158 31.79 8.68 -3.71
CA ARG A 158 31.10 7.41 -3.38
C ARG A 158 31.07 6.43 -4.56
N LEU A 159 32.16 6.40 -5.33
CA LEU A 159 32.29 5.56 -6.52
C LEU A 159 33.10 4.30 -6.21
N ASN A 160 32.60 3.14 -6.64
CA ASN A 160 33.31 1.86 -6.61
C ASN A 160 33.47 1.33 -8.04
N THR A 161 34.70 1.06 -8.45
CA THR A 161 35.02 0.65 -9.82
C THR A 161 34.62 -0.78 -10.17
N PHE A 162 34.18 -1.58 -9.20
CA PHE A 162 33.61 -2.93 -9.45
C PHE A 162 32.14 -2.92 -9.83
N ASP A 163 31.42 -1.80 -9.71
CA ASP A 163 30.00 -1.73 -10.05
C ASP A 163 29.78 -1.85 -11.57
N PRO A 164 29.14 -2.94 -12.08
CA PRO A 164 28.89 -3.16 -13.50
C PRO A 164 27.94 -2.12 -14.14
N LYS A 165 27.20 -1.35 -13.33
CA LYS A 165 26.30 -0.28 -13.81
C LYS A 165 27.02 1.06 -14.00
N SER A 166 28.28 1.17 -13.60
CA SER A 166 29.03 2.43 -13.67
C SER A 166 29.80 2.55 -15.00
N GLU A 167 29.27 3.31 -15.97
CA GLU A 167 30.11 3.85 -17.03
C GLU A 167 31.07 4.87 -16.41
N MET A 168 32.21 4.37 -15.94
CA MET A 168 33.19 5.08 -15.13
C MET A 168 33.69 6.39 -15.78
N VAL A 169 33.78 6.43 -17.10
CA VAL A 169 34.20 7.61 -17.89
C VAL A 169 33.09 8.68 -17.92
N LEU A 170 31.82 8.27 -17.98
CA LEU A 170 30.66 9.17 -17.94
C LEU A 170 30.39 9.70 -16.54
N SER A 171 30.62 8.88 -15.50
CA SER A 171 30.54 9.34 -14.10
C SER A 171 31.57 10.43 -13.81
N PHE A 172 32.81 10.29 -14.31
CA PHE A 172 33.86 11.29 -14.11
C PHE A 172 33.60 12.63 -14.82
N MET A 173 33.06 12.59 -16.05
CA MET A 173 32.67 13.80 -16.78
C MET A 173 31.41 14.45 -16.19
N ALA A 174 30.49 13.66 -15.62
CA ALA A 174 29.30 14.15 -14.95
C ALA A 174 29.64 14.86 -13.64
N THR A 175 30.56 14.35 -12.81
CA THR A 175 30.91 14.97 -11.52
C THR A 175 31.42 16.41 -11.67
N LEU A 176 32.23 16.69 -12.71
CA LEU A 176 32.79 18.02 -12.98
C LEU A 176 31.79 19.00 -13.60
N ALA A 177 30.74 18.52 -14.28
CA ALA A 177 29.74 19.38 -14.92
C ALA A 177 28.58 19.78 -13.99
N GLN A 178 28.50 19.20 -12.78
CA GLN A 178 27.21 19.00 -12.10
C GLN A 178 27.19 19.36 -10.60
N GLU A 179 28.29 19.87 -10.06
CA GLU A 179 28.48 20.08 -8.61
C GLU A 179 27.65 21.24 -8.03
N GLU A 180 27.35 22.29 -8.80
CA GLU A 180 26.52 23.39 -8.30
C GLU A 180 25.02 23.05 -8.25
N SER A 181 24.49 22.39 -9.28
CA SER A 181 23.06 22.10 -9.39
C SER A 181 22.64 20.96 -8.45
N HIS A 182 23.51 19.97 -8.24
CA HIS A 182 23.27 18.89 -7.29
C HIS A 182 23.24 19.41 -5.85
N THR A 183 24.27 20.18 -5.45
CA THR A 183 24.38 20.75 -4.09
C THR A 183 23.20 21.66 -3.76
N LYS A 184 22.78 22.53 -4.72
CA LYS A 184 21.57 23.37 -4.55
C LYS A 184 20.31 22.53 -4.39
N SER A 185 20.15 21.45 -5.15
CA SER A 185 18.98 20.56 -5.07
C SER A 185 18.95 19.76 -3.77
N GLU A 186 20.09 19.24 -3.31
CA GLU A 186 20.19 18.51 -2.04
C GLU A 186 19.90 19.41 -0.84
N ILE A 187 20.50 20.61 -0.79
CA ILE A 187 20.22 21.59 0.29
C ILE A 187 18.74 21.98 0.30
N MET A 188 18.14 22.20 -0.89
CA MET A 188 16.72 22.53 -0.99
C MET A 188 15.83 21.37 -0.50
N ASN A 189 16.13 20.13 -0.91
CA ASN A 189 15.37 18.95 -0.49
C ASN A 189 15.51 18.70 1.02
N ALA A 190 16.72 18.81 1.56
CA ALA A 190 16.97 18.69 3.01
C ALA A 190 16.26 19.79 3.81
N SER A 191 16.21 21.01 3.28
CA SER A 191 15.47 22.13 3.88
C SER A 191 13.95 21.87 3.90
N ILE A 192 13.38 21.37 2.79
CA ILE A 192 11.97 21.01 2.69
C ILE A 192 11.63 19.88 3.68
N GLU A 193 12.47 18.84 3.74
CA GLU A 193 12.30 17.72 4.66
C GLU A 193 12.36 18.17 6.12
N MET A 194 13.31 19.04 6.47
CA MET A 194 13.41 19.60 7.82
C MET A 194 12.18 20.42 8.21
N ARG A 195 11.59 21.17 7.26
CA ARG A 195 10.34 21.92 7.48
C ARG A 195 9.17 20.97 7.74
N PHE A 196 8.99 19.94 6.92
CA PHE A 196 7.91 18.97 7.08
C PHE A 196 8.03 18.19 8.40
N ARG A 197 9.25 17.80 8.79
CA ARG A 197 9.50 17.14 10.08
C ARG A 197 9.13 18.01 11.28
N ARG A 198 9.21 19.34 11.14
CA ARG A 198 8.80 20.30 12.16
C ARG A 198 7.32 20.69 12.09
N GLY A 199 6.55 20.05 11.19
CA GLY A 199 5.14 20.36 10.99
C GLY A 199 4.87 21.67 10.24
N ILE A 200 5.90 22.22 9.56
CA ILE A 200 5.77 23.42 8.73
C ILE A 200 5.45 22.98 7.32
N PHE A 201 4.18 22.98 6.98
CA PHE A 201 3.70 22.50 5.69
C PHE A 201 3.54 23.61 4.65
N LEU A 202 3.62 23.22 3.39
CA LEU A 202 3.29 24.07 2.26
C LEU A 202 1.80 23.91 1.94
N THR A 203 1.04 24.99 2.07
CA THR A 203 -0.40 25.03 1.81
C THR A 203 -0.65 25.84 0.54
N PRO A 204 -0.62 25.24 -0.67
CA PRO A 204 -0.94 25.97 -1.90
C PRO A 204 -2.40 26.48 -1.89
N ILE A 205 -2.72 27.43 -2.76
CA ILE A 205 -4.08 27.97 -2.93
C ILE A 205 -5.09 26.83 -3.13
N LEU A 206 -6.22 26.90 -2.43
CA LEU A 206 -7.26 25.87 -2.39
C LEU A 206 -8.63 26.51 -2.49
N LEU A 207 -9.54 25.93 -3.29
CA LEU A 207 -10.93 26.39 -3.34
C LEU A 207 -11.61 26.20 -1.97
N GLY A 208 -12.37 27.19 -1.52
CA GLY A 208 -13.04 27.15 -0.22
C GLY A 208 -12.20 27.73 0.92
N TYR A 209 -10.93 28.07 0.65
CA TYR A 209 -10.03 28.64 1.64
C TYR A 209 -9.26 29.83 1.08
N ASP A 210 -8.99 30.80 1.95
CA ASP A 210 -8.05 31.89 1.73
C ASP A 210 -6.87 31.78 2.71
N HIS A 211 -5.80 32.49 2.40
CA HIS A 211 -4.62 32.60 3.27
C HIS A 211 -4.70 33.88 4.09
N ASP A 212 -4.52 33.76 5.41
CA ASP A 212 -4.35 34.91 6.29
C ASP A 212 -2.95 35.55 6.14
N GLU A 213 -2.71 36.64 6.88
CA GLU A 213 -1.41 37.32 6.90
C GLU A 213 -0.24 36.42 7.35
N ASP A 214 -0.55 35.38 8.12
CA ASP A 214 0.41 34.42 8.67
C ASP A 214 0.58 33.17 7.76
N GLY A 215 -0.21 33.07 6.69
CA GLY A 215 -0.22 31.97 5.71
C GLY A 215 -0.99 30.73 6.15
N ASN A 216 -1.90 30.85 7.12
CA ASN A 216 -2.83 29.80 7.53
C ASN A 216 -4.08 29.81 6.64
N LEU A 217 -4.79 28.68 6.59
CA LEU A 217 -6.00 28.53 5.79
C LEU A 217 -7.22 28.92 6.61
N ILE A 218 -7.96 29.92 6.12
CA ILE A 218 -9.24 30.38 6.67
C ILE A 218 -10.35 30.06 5.68
N ILE A 219 -11.51 29.63 6.17
CA ILE A 219 -12.67 29.30 5.32
C ILE A 219 -13.17 30.56 4.61
N ASN A 220 -13.30 30.47 3.29
CA ASN A 220 -14.05 31.45 2.50
C ASN A 220 -15.48 30.93 2.33
N GLU A 221 -16.44 31.52 3.03
CA GLU A 221 -17.82 31.02 3.07
C GLU A 221 -18.48 30.89 1.69
N GLY A 222 -18.20 31.81 0.76
CA GLY A 222 -18.75 31.75 -0.60
C GLY A 222 -18.24 30.53 -1.37
N GLU A 223 -16.92 30.35 -1.40
CA GLU A 223 -16.30 29.20 -2.08
C GLU A 223 -16.55 27.88 -1.34
N ALA A 224 -16.65 27.92 0.00
CA ALA A 224 -16.90 26.74 0.82
C ALA A 224 -18.27 26.12 0.55
N LYS A 225 -19.28 26.92 0.17
CA LYS A 225 -20.57 26.41 -0.30
C LYS A 225 -20.41 25.54 -1.56
N ILE A 226 -19.55 25.93 -2.50
CA ILE A 226 -19.26 25.15 -3.71
C ILE A 226 -18.62 23.81 -3.33
N VAL A 227 -17.62 23.84 -2.44
CA VAL A 227 -16.98 22.61 -1.94
C VAL A 227 -18.00 21.70 -1.24
N LYS A 228 -18.83 22.25 -0.34
CA LYS A 228 -19.92 21.51 0.33
C LYS A 228 -20.88 20.87 -0.67
N LEU A 229 -21.31 21.61 -1.69
CA LEU A 229 -22.18 21.10 -2.74
C LEU A 229 -21.55 19.91 -3.49
N ILE A 230 -20.28 20.03 -3.89
CA ILE A 230 -19.55 18.95 -4.59
C ILE A 230 -19.53 17.65 -3.77
N PHE A 231 -19.20 17.73 -2.48
CA PHE A 231 -19.16 16.57 -1.60
C PHE A 231 -20.55 15.96 -1.41
N MET A 232 -21.56 16.79 -1.14
CA MET A 232 -22.94 16.32 -0.91
C MET A 232 -23.54 15.67 -2.17
N MET A 233 -23.36 16.27 -3.35
CA MET A 233 -23.82 15.68 -4.62
C MET A 233 -23.14 14.33 -4.90
N TYR A 234 -21.84 14.21 -4.63
CA TYR A 234 -21.12 12.95 -4.82
C TYR A 234 -21.60 11.87 -3.84
N LEU A 235 -21.84 12.22 -2.57
CA LEU A 235 -22.44 11.32 -1.58
C LEU A 235 -23.87 10.91 -1.95
N ASN A 236 -24.63 11.79 -2.62
CA ASN A 236 -25.96 11.48 -3.16
C ASN A 236 -25.93 10.59 -4.43
N GLY A 237 -24.73 10.32 -4.96
CA GLY A 237 -24.52 9.40 -6.07
C GLY A 237 -24.34 10.03 -7.44
N CYS A 238 -24.23 11.36 -7.52
CA CYS A 238 -23.87 12.06 -8.77
C CYS A 238 -22.44 11.71 -9.20
N THR A 239 -22.23 11.57 -10.50
CA THR A 239 -20.93 11.39 -11.11
C THR A 239 -20.15 12.72 -11.17
N CYS A 240 -18.82 12.66 -11.28
CA CYS A 240 -18.01 13.87 -11.44
C CYS A 240 -18.39 14.69 -12.70
N GLN A 241 -18.97 14.05 -13.72
CA GLN A 241 -19.48 14.73 -14.91
C GLN A 241 -20.74 15.52 -14.59
N GLU A 242 -21.75 14.88 -14.00
CA GLU A 242 -23.00 15.54 -13.62
C GLU A 242 -22.77 16.70 -12.64
N ILE A 243 -21.82 16.55 -11.71
CA ILE A 243 -21.42 17.62 -10.78
C ILE A 243 -20.77 18.79 -11.55
N ALA A 244 -19.87 18.51 -12.49
CA ALA A 244 -19.22 19.54 -13.29
C ALA A 244 -20.24 20.30 -14.16
N ASP A 245 -21.17 19.59 -14.79
CA ASP A 245 -22.22 20.18 -15.61
C ASP A 245 -23.12 21.08 -14.75
N THR A 246 -23.55 20.59 -13.58
CA THR A 246 -24.37 21.35 -12.63
C THR A 246 -23.68 22.65 -12.17
N LEU A 247 -22.38 22.59 -11.81
CA LEU A 247 -21.65 23.80 -11.40
C LEU A 247 -21.45 24.80 -12.53
N THR A 248 -21.29 24.30 -13.76
CA THR A 248 -21.16 25.14 -14.96
C THR A 248 -22.49 25.84 -15.28
N GLU A 249 -23.62 25.12 -15.15
CA GLU A 249 -24.97 25.69 -15.31
C GLU A 249 -25.30 26.73 -14.23
N LEU A 250 -24.84 26.52 -13.00
CA LEU A 250 -24.97 27.48 -11.90
C LEU A 250 -24.03 28.68 -12.02
N GLY A 251 -23.18 28.75 -13.05
CA GLY A 251 -22.24 29.86 -13.24
C GLY A 251 -21.15 29.96 -12.17
N CYS A 252 -20.88 28.87 -11.44
CA CYS A 252 -19.88 28.86 -10.37
C CYS A 252 -18.46 28.97 -10.96
N GLU A 253 -17.65 29.88 -10.42
CA GLU A 253 -16.25 30.01 -10.85
C GLU A 253 -15.32 29.08 -10.05
N THR A 254 -14.32 28.53 -10.74
CA THR A 254 -13.19 27.87 -10.07
C THR A 254 -12.30 28.91 -9.38
N LYS A 255 -11.41 28.49 -8.47
CA LYS A 255 -10.43 29.39 -7.81
C LYS A 255 -9.52 30.18 -8.79
N LYS A 256 -9.46 29.76 -10.06
CA LYS A 256 -8.71 30.44 -11.13
C LYS A 256 -9.59 31.34 -12.02
N GLY A 257 -10.88 31.50 -11.71
CA GLY A 257 -11.83 32.29 -12.49
C GLY A 257 -12.39 31.57 -13.73
N ASN A 258 -12.15 30.26 -13.90
CA ASN A 258 -12.79 29.51 -15.00
C ASN A 258 -14.26 29.23 -14.66
N THR A 259 -15.15 29.43 -15.64
CA THR A 259 -16.60 29.17 -15.53
C THR A 259 -17.00 27.77 -15.99
N VAL A 260 -16.13 27.06 -16.71
CA VAL A 260 -16.37 25.68 -17.16
C VAL A 260 -15.66 24.70 -16.26
N TRP A 261 -16.42 23.77 -15.69
CA TRP A 261 -15.89 22.72 -14.82
C TRP A 261 -15.57 21.45 -15.60
N SER A 262 -14.51 20.75 -15.16
CA SER A 262 -14.15 19.45 -15.70
C SER A 262 -14.27 18.36 -14.65
N PRO A 263 -14.62 17.11 -15.03
CA PRO A 263 -14.72 15.98 -14.09
C PRO A 263 -13.41 15.71 -13.34
N GLY A 264 -12.28 15.97 -13.99
CA GLY A 264 -10.95 15.83 -13.37
C GLY A 264 -10.72 16.83 -12.24
N SER A 265 -11.20 18.07 -12.39
CA SER A 265 -11.11 19.09 -11.34
C SER A 265 -11.97 18.73 -10.13
N ILE A 266 -13.18 18.22 -10.37
CA ILE A 266 -14.07 17.70 -9.32
C ILE A 266 -13.41 16.55 -8.55
N LEU A 267 -12.82 15.59 -9.27
CA LEU A 267 -12.12 14.47 -8.64
C LEU A 267 -10.94 14.93 -7.77
N GLN A 268 -10.17 15.93 -8.23
CA GLN A 268 -9.06 16.49 -7.44
C GLN A 268 -9.56 17.16 -6.15
N ILE A 269 -10.68 17.87 -6.19
CA ILE A 269 -11.30 18.48 -5.01
C ILE A 269 -11.76 17.39 -4.03
N LEU A 270 -12.50 16.39 -4.52
CA LEU A 270 -12.99 15.30 -3.67
C LEU A 270 -11.84 14.51 -3.02
N GLN A 271 -10.67 14.40 -3.64
CA GLN A 271 -9.50 13.66 -3.11
C GLN A 271 -8.61 14.48 -2.18
N ASN A 272 -8.81 15.79 -2.07
CA ASN A 272 -7.91 16.66 -1.31
C ASN A 272 -8.28 16.66 0.18
N GLU A 273 -7.43 16.07 1.01
CA GLU A 273 -7.63 15.92 2.47
C GLU A 273 -7.73 17.27 3.20
N ARG A 274 -7.30 18.36 2.57
CA ARG A 274 -7.41 19.69 3.17
C ARG A 274 -8.85 20.12 3.42
N HIS A 275 -9.81 19.64 2.63
CA HIS A 275 -11.22 19.97 2.88
C HIS A 275 -11.78 19.36 4.17
N CYS A 276 -11.13 18.35 4.75
CA CYS A 276 -11.47 17.81 6.07
C CYS A 276 -10.54 18.30 7.21
N GLY A 277 -9.75 19.36 6.96
CA GLY A 277 -8.89 19.97 7.96
C GLY A 277 -7.49 19.35 8.07
N ASP A 278 -7.22 18.24 7.38
CA ASP A 278 -5.93 17.55 7.43
C ASP A 278 -4.92 18.13 6.40
N VAL A 279 -3.63 17.93 6.63
CA VAL A 279 -2.59 18.26 5.64
C VAL A 279 -1.64 17.08 5.49
N LEU A 280 -1.46 16.59 4.25
CA LEU A 280 -0.45 15.59 3.91
C LEU A 280 0.69 16.23 3.09
N ALA A 281 1.90 16.19 3.63
CA ALA A 281 3.10 16.71 2.97
C ALA A 281 3.94 15.61 2.32
N HIS A 282 4.84 16.05 1.43
CA HIS A 282 5.74 15.17 0.67
C HIS A 282 5.01 14.15 -0.23
N LYS A 283 3.90 14.59 -0.86
CA LYS A 283 3.10 13.76 -1.81
C LYS A 283 3.86 13.44 -3.11
N THR A 284 4.85 14.24 -3.46
CA THR A 284 5.72 14.08 -4.61
C THR A 284 7.16 14.31 -4.20
N TYR A 285 8.10 13.73 -4.96
CA TYR A 285 9.52 13.96 -4.81
C TYR A 285 10.19 13.95 -6.19
N THR A 286 11.34 14.59 -6.32
CA THR A 286 12.11 14.59 -7.57
C THR A 286 13.24 13.55 -7.43
N PRO A 287 13.13 12.37 -8.06
CA PRO A 287 14.14 11.33 -7.94
C PRO A 287 15.45 11.70 -8.63
N ASN A 288 15.39 12.48 -9.71
CA ASN A 288 16.57 12.91 -10.46
C ASN A 288 16.54 14.43 -10.64
N TYR A 289 17.53 15.11 -10.07
CA TYR A 289 17.67 16.56 -10.15
C TYR A 289 18.00 17.04 -11.57
N LEU A 290 18.57 16.20 -12.44
CA LEU A 290 18.88 16.57 -13.83
C LEU A 290 17.64 16.82 -14.68
N ASN A 291 16.59 16.02 -14.48
CA ASN A 291 15.40 16.12 -15.29
C ASN A 291 14.29 16.94 -14.63
N HIS A 292 14.45 17.29 -13.34
CA HIS A 292 13.46 17.98 -12.51
C HIS A 292 12.03 17.40 -12.58
N LYS A 293 11.89 16.13 -12.99
CA LYS A 293 10.59 15.48 -13.14
C LYS A 293 10.13 14.97 -11.79
N SER A 294 9.12 15.63 -11.22
CA SER A 294 8.50 15.15 -9.99
C SER A 294 7.76 13.82 -10.23
N LYS A 295 7.92 12.88 -9.30
CA LYS A 295 7.20 11.61 -9.25
C LYS A 295 6.32 11.60 -8.00
N LYS A 296 5.16 10.92 -8.08
CA LYS A 296 4.33 10.66 -6.91
C LYS A 296 5.11 9.83 -5.90
N ASN A 297 5.09 10.25 -4.64
CA ASN A 297 5.71 9.52 -3.55
C ASN A 297 4.81 8.33 -3.18
N MET A 298 5.28 7.11 -3.48
CA MET A 298 4.63 5.86 -3.10
C MET A 298 5.43 5.19 -1.98
N GLN A 299 5.57 5.91 -0.85
CA GLN A 299 6.41 5.51 0.30
C GLN A 299 7.90 5.35 -0.06
N ASN A 300 8.35 6.07 -1.09
CA ASN A 300 9.77 6.17 -1.46
C ASN A 300 10.52 7.12 -0.53
N ARG A 301 9.81 8.07 0.09
CA ARG A 301 10.31 8.98 1.11
C ARG A 301 9.28 9.13 2.24
N PRO A 302 9.70 9.51 3.46
CA PRO A 302 8.77 9.76 4.56
C PRO A 302 7.70 10.79 4.16
N GLN A 303 6.45 10.47 4.46
CA GLN A 303 5.33 11.41 4.33
C GLN A 303 4.88 11.84 5.72
N TYR A 304 4.50 13.11 5.84
CA TYR A 304 4.12 13.71 7.10
C TYR A 304 2.67 14.15 7.01
N ARG A 305 1.82 13.67 7.91
CA ARG A 305 0.43 14.08 8.02
C ARG A 305 0.19 14.77 9.34
N LYS A 306 -0.42 15.96 9.30
CA LYS A 306 -0.99 16.63 10.48
C LYS A 306 -2.50 16.63 10.36
N ARG A 307 -3.16 16.08 11.37
CA ARG A 307 -4.62 16.11 11.49
C ARG A 307 -5.07 17.44 12.09
N ASP A 308 -6.29 17.85 11.77
CA ASP A 308 -6.92 19.03 12.36
C ASP A 308 -6.02 20.29 12.27
N HIS A 309 -5.31 20.43 11.15
CA HIS A 309 -4.39 21.54 10.90
C HIS A 309 -5.14 22.88 10.78
N HIS A 310 -6.35 22.86 10.21
CA HIS A 310 -7.20 24.02 9.97
C HIS A 310 -8.67 23.62 10.03
N GLU A 311 -9.55 24.62 10.08
CA GLU A 311 -10.99 24.38 10.14
C GLU A 311 -11.49 23.61 8.90
N ALA A 312 -12.27 22.57 9.13
CA ALA A 312 -12.74 21.68 8.08
C ALA A 312 -14.02 22.20 7.43
N ILE A 313 -14.07 22.22 6.10
CA ILE A 313 -15.31 22.51 5.36
C ILE A 313 -16.26 21.31 5.38
N ILE A 314 -15.68 20.10 5.33
CA ILE A 314 -16.39 18.81 5.28
C ILE A 314 -15.99 18.00 6.51
N SER A 315 -16.95 17.28 7.10
CA SER A 315 -16.65 16.36 8.19
C SER A 315 -15.64 15.30 7.74
N ARG A 316 -14.76 14.87 8.66
CA ARG A 316 -13.79 13.81 8.36
C ARG A 316 -14.48 12.52 7.88
N ASP A 317 -15.63 12.22 8.46
CA ASP A 317 -16.41 11.02 8.15
C ASP A 317 -17.00 11.06 6.74
N ASP A 318 -17.55 12.20 6.33
CA ASP A 318 -18.02 12.41 4.96
C ASP A 318 -16.86 12.36 3.95
N PHE A 319 -15.70 12.91 4.31
CA PHE A 319 -14.51 12.81 3.47
C PHE A 319 -14.04 11.35 3.29
N ILE A 320 -14.00 10.58 4.38
CA ILE A 320 -13.67 9.15 4.33
C ILE A 320 -14.69 8.39 3.49
N ALA A 321 -15.98 8.69 3.63
CA ALA A 321 -17.05 8.09 2.83
C ALA A 321 -16.87 8.38 1.33
N VAL A 322 -16.53 9.61 0.96
CA VAL A 322 -16.18 9.99 -0.42
C VAL A 322 -14.96 9.23 -0.93
N GLN A 323 -13.89 9.09 -0.13
CA GLN A 323 -12.72 8.30 -0.55
C GLN A 323 -13.10 6.83 -0.78
N ARG A 324 -13.94 6.26 0.10
CA ARG A 324 -14.47 4.91 -0.08
C ARG A 324 -15.25 4.81 -1.39
N LEU A 325 -16.14 5.74 -1.69
CA LEU A 325 -16.88 5.78 -2.97
C LEU A 325 -15.95 5.85 -4.19
N ILE A 326 -14.95 6.74 -4.18
CA ILE A 326 -13.98 6.89 -5.28
C ILE A 326 -13.18 5.61 -5.51
N SER A 327 -12.74 4.95 -4.43
CA SER A 327 -12.01 3.68 -4.53
C SER A 327 -12.85 2.58 -5.18
N ASN A 328 -14.15 2.57 -4.89
CA ASN A 328 -15.12 1.59 -5.39
C ASN A 328 -15.58 1.85 -6.82
N ALA A 329 -15.55 3.11 -7.26
CA ALA A 329 -15.90 3.50 -8.63
C ALA A 329 -15.04 2.77 -9.69
N LYS A 330 -13.79 2.45 -9.35
CA LYS A 330 -12.85 1.71 -10.22
C LYS A 330 -13.32 0.29 -10.55
N TYR A 331 -14.15 -0.30 -9.69
CA TYR A 331 -14.68 -1.66 -9.84
C TYR A 331 -16.10 -1.69 -10.43
N GLY A 332 -16.56 -0.56 -10.99
CA GLY A 332 -17.84 -0.45 -11.69
C GLY A 332 -19.05 -0.16 -10.79
N ASN A 333 -18.85 0.18 -9.52
CA ASN A 333 -19.91 0.65 -8.64
C ASN A 333 -20.09 2.17 -8.77
N LYS A 334 -21.28 2.63 -9.15
CA LYS A 334 -21.61 4.06 -9.21
C LYS A 334 -22.61 4.42 -8.11
N GLY A 335 -22.29 5.45 -7.32
CA GLY A 335 -23.23 6.16 -6.45
C GLY A 335 -23.79 5.41 -5.23
N ILE A 336 -23.09 4.38 -4.74
CA ILE A 336 -23.54 3.61 -3.57
C ILE A 336 -22.42 3.53 -2.54
N LEU A 337 -22.67 4.08 -1.35
CA LEU A 337 -21.77 3.91 -0.22
C LEU A 337 -21.76 2.43 0.19
N PRO A 338 -20.61 1.75 0.14
CA PRO A 338 -20.49 0.37 0.59
C PRO A 338 -20.80 0.28 2.09
N GLN A 339 -21.66 -0.66 2.46
CA GLN A 339 -22.01 -0.92 3.85
C GLN A 339 -22.12 -2.44 4.03
N LEU A 340 -21.33 -2.99 4.95
CA LEU A 340 -21.45 -4.39 5.31
C LEU A 340 -22.85 -4.65 5.88
N LYS A 341 -23.42 -5.80 5.53
CA LYS A 341 -24.68 -6.26 6.10
C LYS A 341 -24.51 -7.64 6.68
N VAL A 342 -25.05 -7.86 7.87
CA VAL A 342 -24.98 -9.13 8.59
C VAL A 342 -26.37 -9.68 8.81
N ILE A 343 -26.52 -11.00 8.72
CA ILE A 343 -27.78 -11.68 8.99
C ILE A 343 -27.93 -11.86 10.51
N PRO A 344 -28.99 -11.31 11.13
CA PRO A 344 -29.13 -11.27 12.59
C PRO A 344 -29.69 -12.56 13.22
N GLY A 345 -30.28 -13.45 12.43
CA GLY A 345 -31.00 -14.62 12.93
C GLY A 345 -31.09 -15.76 11.93
N GLY A 346 -31.69 -16.87 12.37
CA GLY A 346 -31.83 -18.09 11.58
C GLY A 346 -30.52 -18.87 11.42
N VAL A 347 -30.53 -19.86 10.53
CA VAL A 347 -29.37 -20.75 10.28
C VAL A 347 -28.18 -20.00 9.66
N LEU A 348 -28.43 -18.84 9.08
CA LEU A 348 -27.41 -17.95 8.52
C LEU A 348 -27.03 -16.80 9.48
N LYS A 349 -27.39 -16.87 10.77
CA LYS A 349 -26.96 -15.86 11.77
C LYS A 349 -25.43 -15.67 11.72
N GLY A 350 -24.99 -14.42 11.70
CA GLY A 350 -23.58 -14.04 11.66
C GLY A 350 -22.92 -14.12 10.28
N PHE A 351 -23.63 -14.56 9.23
CA PHE A 351 -23.14 -14.45 7.86
C PHE A 351 -23.22 -12.99 7.37
N VAL A 352 -22.15 -12.54 6.73
CA VAL A 352 -22.00 -11.19 6.17
C VAL A 352 -22.18 -11.24 4.66
N SER A 353 -23.01 -10.33 4.13
CA SER A 353 -23.28 -10.17 2.69
C SER A 353 -22.07 -9.60 1.96
N ILE A 354 -21.65 -10.27 0.89
CA ILE A 354 -20.50 -9.90 0.08
C ILE A 354 -20.96 -9.21 -1.20
N ASN A 355 -20.35 -8.06 -1.48
CA ASN A 355 -20.34 -7.47 -2.81
C ASN A 355 -18.91 -7.57 -3.39
N PRO A 356 -18.66 -8.43 -4.39
CA PRO A 356 -17.33 -8.64 -4.96
C PRO A 356 -16.66 -7.41 -5.58
N ARG A 357 -17.44 -6.33 -5.78
CA ARG A 357 -16.98 -5.03 -6.30
C ARG A 357 -16.71 -4.00 -5.21
N TRP A 358 -16.81 -4.39 -3.93
CA TRP A 358 -16.44 -3.52 -2.82
C TRP A 358 -14.98 -3.72 -2.42
N ALA A 359 -14.21 -2.64 -2.52
CA ALA A 359 -12.87 -2.47 -1.99
C ALA A 359 -12.90 -1.66 -0.69
N GLY A 360 -11.84 -1.83 0.11
CA GLY A 360 -11.58 -1.01 1.30
C GLY A 360 -12.04 -1.62 2.62
N PHE A 361 -12.79 -2.72 2.60
CA PHE A 361 -13.06 -3.51 3.81
C PHE A 361 -11.92 -4.50 4.07
N LYS A 362 -11.48 -4.57 5.31
CA LYS A 362 -10.49 -5.54 5.81
C LYS A 362 -11.18 -6.77 6.40
N GLY A 363 -10.42 -7.85 6.59
CA GLY A 363 -10.95 -9.06 7.24
C GLY A 363 -11.51 -8.79 8.64
N THR A 364 -10.92 -7.83 9.36
CA THR A 364 -11.41 -7.34 10.66
C THR A 364 -12.83 -6.79 10.59
N ASP A 365 -13.19 -6.09 9.50
CA ASP A 365 -14.50 -5.47 9.36
C ASP A 365 -15.58 -6.53 9.18
N TYR A 366 -15.28 -7.59 8.41
CA TYR A 366 -16.16 -8.76 8.30
C TYR A 366 -16.29 -9.49 9.64
N MET A 367 -15.19 -9.66 10.39
CA MET A 367 -15.21 -10.26 11.73
C MET A 367 -16.07 -9.47 12.71
N ASN A 368 -15.95 -8.15 12.71
CA ASN A 368 -16.73 -7.26 13.58
C ASN A 368 -18.21 -7.28 13.19
N ALA A 369 -18.51 -7.17 11.89
CA ALA A 369 -19.88 -7.28 11.38
C ALA A 369 -20.54 -8.61 11.74
N SER A 370 -19.81 -9.73 11.61
CA SER A 370 -20.30 -11.05 12.02
C SER A 370 -20.54 -11.12 13.53
N SER A 371 -19.67 -10.50 14.33
CA SER A 371 -19.76 -10.52 15.80
C SER A 371 -20.90 -9.65 16.35
N SER A 372 -21.32 -8.61 15.63
CA SER A 372 -22.30 -7.63 16.13
C SER A 372 -23.72 -8.18 16.34
N VAL A 373 -24.00 -9.40 15.88
CA VAL A 373 -25.31 -10.06 16.03
C VAL A 373 -25.33 -11.15 17.10
N TYR A 374 -24.18 -11.41 17.74
CA TYR A 374 -24.08 -12.36 18.84
C TYR A 374 -24.09 -11.60 20.17
N ASP A 375 -24.91 -12.04 21.12
CA ASP A 375 -24.83 -11.54 22.49
C ASP A 375 -23.56 -12.11 23.13
N GLY A 376 -22.85 -11.34 23.99
CA GLY A 376 -21.55 -11.71 24.55
C GLY A 376 -21.47 -13.05 25.30
N THR A 377 -22.62 -13.70 25.55
CA THR A 377 -22.77 -15.04 26.13
C THR A 377 -22.84 -16.18 25.10
N GLU A 378 -23.14 -15.88 23.83
CA GLU A 378 -23.11 -16.85 22.73
C GLU A 378 -21.66 -17.02 22.26
N GLN A 379 -20.95 -18.02 22.79
CA GLN A 379 -19.60 -18.34 22.32
C GLN A 379 -19.65 -18.74 20.83
N SER A 380 -19.19 -17.85 19.96
CA SER A 380 -19.07 -18.04 18.52
C SER A 380 -17.84 -18.88 18.11
N GLY A 381 -17.28 -19.66 19.05
CA GLY A 381 -16.15 -20.56 18.80
C GLY A 381 -16.65 -21.94 18.42
N PRO A 382 -15.85 -22.78 17.75
CA PRO A 382 -16.12 -24.21 17.73
C PRO A 382 -16.18 -24.66 19.17
N SER A 383 -17.37 -25.04 19.66
CA SER A 383 -17.47 -25.75 20.92
C SER A 383 -16.60 -26.99 20.77
N SER A 384 -15.50 -27.08 21.51
CA SER A 384 -14.85 -28.35 21.79
C SER A 384 -15.80 -29.18 22.66
N GLY A 385 -16.97 -29.51 22.12
CA GLY A 385 -17.97 -30.30 22.78
C GLY A 385 -17.38 -31.68 22.95
N HIS A 386 -17.11 -32.06 24.21
CA HIS A 386 -16.97 -33.45 24.55
C HIS A 386 -18.21 -34.19 24.03
N VAL A 387 -18.01 -35.10 23.08
CA VAL A 387 -19.08 -35.92 22.55
C VAL A 387 -19.46 -36.93 23.65
N GLU A 388 -20.60 -36.71 24.30
CA GLU A 388 -21.21 -37.69 25.18
C GLU A 388 -22.08 -38.64 24.36
N VAL A 389 -21.55 -39.83 24.06
CA VAL A 389 -22.33 -40.91 23.43
C VAL A 389 -23.28 -41.50 24.47
N LYS A 390 -24.58 -41.49 24.19
CA LYS A 390 -25.58 -42.08 25.10
C LYS A 390 -25.48 -43.60 25.05
N SER A 391 -25.72 -44.24 26.20
CA SER A 391 -25.74 -45.70 26.31
C SER A 391 -26.73 -46.31 25.30
N GLY A 392 -26.22 -47.08 24.33
CA GLY A 392 -26.99 -47.70 23.24
C GLY A 392 -26.79 -47.08 21.85
N GLU A 393 -26.09 -45.94 21.73
CA GLU A 393 -25.66 -45.37 20.45
C GLU A 393 -24.29 -45.92 20.02
N PHE A 394 -24.06 -46.01 18.71
CA PHE A 394 -22.76 -46.40 18.17
C PHE A 394 -21.74 -45.28 18.43
N ASP A 395 -20.68 -45.61 19.17
CA ASP A 395 -19.55 -44.73 19.37
C ASP A 395 -18.63 -44.77 18.14
N LEU A 396 -18.62 -43.69 17.38
CA LEU A 396 -17.83 -43.55 16.15
C LEU A 396 -16.52 -42.78 16.37
N ARG A 397 -16.02 -42.70 17.60
CA ARG A 397 -14.72 -42.08 17.88
C ARG A 397 -13.62 -42.90 17.20
N GLY A 398 -12.72 -42.21 16.51
CA GLY A 398 -11.64 -42.84 15.73
C GLY A 398 -12.06 -43.30 14.33
N TYR A 399 -13.34 -43.19 13.95
CA TYR A 399 -13.77 -43.36 12.56
C TYR A 399 -13.58 -42.06 11.78
N GLU A 400 -13.24 -42.19 10.50
CA GLU A 400 -13.07 -41.08 9.58
C GLU A 400 -14.11 -41.11 8.46
N ILE A 401 -14.61 -39.93 8.08
CA ILE A 401 -15.43 -39.76 6.87
C ILE A 401 -14.49 -39.41 5.72
N ALA A 402 -14.42 -40.28 4.72
CA ALA A 402 -13.59 -40.07 3.53
C ALA A 402 -13.88 -38.72 2.87
N ARG A 403 -12.83 -37.95 2.59
CA ARG A 403 -12.96 -36.60 2.02
C ARG A 403 -13.53 -36.63 0.62
N SER A 404 -14.58 -35.86 0.38
CA SER A 404 -15.26 -35.77 -0.92
C SER A 404 -14.33 -35.34 -2.07
N GLN A 405 -13.25 -34.63 -1.75
CA GLN A 405 -12.24 -34.07 -2.65
C GLN A 405 -11.41 -35.17 -3.34
N PHE A 406 -11.39 -36.39 -2.80
CA PHE A 406 -10.73 -37.55 -3.42
C PHE A 406 -11.60 -38.26 -4.47
N PHE A 407 -12.90 -37.95 -4.53
CA PHE A 407 -13.81 -38.57 -5.47
C PHE A 407 -14.11 -37.61 -6.62
N ASP A 408 -13.89 -38.07 -7.85
CA ASP A 408 -14.26 -37.32 -9.05
C ASP A 408 -15.72 -37.63 -9.43
N SER A 409 -16.55 -36.61 -9.53
CA SER A 409 -17.96 -36.73 -9.87
C SER A 409 -18.39 -35.61 -10.80
N THR A 410 -19.14 -35.94 -11.84
CA THR A 410 -19.66 -34.98 -12.81
C THR A 410 -20.68 -34.01 -12.22
N ASP A 411 -21.26 -34.35 -11.06
CA ASP A 411 -22.29 -33.55 -10.37
C ASP A 411 -21.76 -32.78 -9.15
N ARG A 412 -20.43 -32.63 -9.06
CA ARG A 412 -19.76 -31.96 -7.95
C ARG A 412 -20.04 -30.46 -7.95
N ILE A 413 -20.62 -29.99 -6.85
CA ILE A 413 -20.83 -28.56 -6.59
C ILE A 413 -19.50 -27.98 -6.12
N THR A 414 -18.93 -27.07 -6.89
CA THR A 414 -17.70 -26.36 -6.51
C THR A 414 -17.77 -24.86 -6.75
N VAL A 415 -16.98 -24.13 -5.96
CA VAL A 415 -16.59 -22.74 -6.18
C VAL A 415 -15.08 -22.68 -6.30
N THR A 416 -14.57 -21.88 -7.22
CA THR A 416 -13.14 -21.66 -7.43
C THR A 416 -12.83 -20.18 -7.30
N PHE A 417 -11.85 -19.84 -6.48
CA PHE A 417 -11.31 -18.50 -6.30
C PHE A 417 -9.94 -18.45 -6.98
N SER A 418 -9.80 -17.55 -7.97
CA SER A 418 -8.55 -17.23 -8.64
C SER A 418 -8.15 -15.79 -8.29
N GLN A 419 -7.00 -15.30 -8.76
CA GLN A 419 -6.49 -13.95 -8.44
C GLN A 419 -7.50 -12.80 -8.66
N GLY A 420 -8.41 -12.91 -9.65
CA GLY A 420 -9.36 -11.85 -9.99
C GLY A 420 -10.82 -12.29 -10.16
N ASP A 421 -11.12 -13.59 -10.05
CA ASP A 421 -12.44 -14.14 -10.35
C ASP A 421 -12.92 -15.19 -9.35
N ILE A 422 -14.24 -15.32 -9.29
CA ILE A 422 -14.97 -16.36 -8.59
C ILE A 422 -15.76 -17.13 -9.65
N ARG A 423 -15.51 -18.43 -9.77
CA ARG A 423 -16.17 -19.31 -10.74
C ARG A 423 -16.91 -20.44 -10.03
N PHE A 424 -18.19 -20.58 -10.35
CA PHE A 424 -19.01 -21.68 -9.88
C PHE A 424 -19.12 -22.78 -10.92
N SER A 425 -19.18 -24.03 -10.45
CA SER A 425 -19.42 -25.20 -11.30
C SER A 425 -20.81 -25.18 -11.93
N THR A 426 -20.96 -25.88 -13.05
CA THR A 426 -22.27 -26.09 -13.70
C THR A 426 -23.30 -26.76 -12.79
N PRO A 427 -22.97 -27.81 -12.00
CA PRO A 427 -23.87 -28.38 -11.01
C PRO A 427 -24.36 -27.36 -9.96
N ALA A 428 -23.48 -26.49 -9.44
CA ALA A 428 -23.87 -25.47 -8.46
C ALA A 428 -25.00 -24.57 -9.01
N VAL A 429 -24.78 -24.04 -10.22
CA VAL A 429 -25.70 -23.10 -10.88
C VAL A 429 -27.02 -23.75 -11.28
N ARG A 430 -26.98 -24.99 -11.77
CA ARG A 430 -28.18 -25.74 -12.16
C ARG A 430 -29.01 -26.20 -10.97
N LYS A 431 -28.37 -26.60 -9.87
CA LYS A 431 -29.06 -27.10 -8.67
C LYS A 431 -29.76 -26.00 -7.89
N LEU A 432 -29.23 -24.77 -7.89
CA LEU A 432 -29.85 -23.62 -7.23
C LEU A 432 -30.93 -22.95 -8.12
N ASP A 433 -30.84 -23.14 -9.43
CA ASP A 433 -31.79 -22.68 -10.46
C ASP A 433 -32.17 -21.20 -10.40
N SER A 434 -31.16 -20.35 -10.15
CA SER A 434 -31.33 -18.89 -10.18
C SER A 434 -30.30 -18.20 -11.07
N THR A 435 -30.67 -17.06 -11.63
CA THR A 435 -29.77 -16.14 -12.33
C THR A 435 -29.10 -15.13 -11.40
N LEU A 436 -29.73 -14.81 -10.28
CA LEU A 436 -29.27 -13.84 -9.29
C LEU A 436 -29.11 -14.53 -7.93
N VAL A 437 -27.96 -14.31 -7.32
CA VAL A 437 -27.62 -14.87 -6.01
C VAL A 437 -27.04 -13.83 -5.09
N GLU A 438 -27.20 -14.05 -3.79
CA GLU A 438 -26.46 -13.34 -2.77
C GLU A 438 -25.30 -14.21 -2.30
N LEU A 439 -24.11 -13.63 -2.26
CA LEU A 439 -22.90 -14.26 -1.74
C LEU A 439 -22.74 -13.86 -0.27
N LEU A 440 -22.46 -14.82 0.59
CA LEU A 440 -22.38 -14.65 2.04
C LEU A 440 -21.11 -15.31 2.57
N ILE A 441 -20.51 -14.74 3.62
CA ILE A 441 -19.40 -15.37 4.34
C ILE A 441 -19.62 -15.29 5.84
N HIS A 442 -19.36 -16.39 6.53
CA HIS A 442 -19.17 -16.40 7.96
C HIS A 442 -17.66 -16.45 8.27
N PRO A 443 -17.05 -15.32 8.68
CA PRO A 443 -15.59 -15.21 8.76
C PRO A 443 -14.99 -16.03 9.91
N LYS A 444 -15.70 -16.22 11.03
CA LYS A 444 -15.23 -17.10 12.13
C LYS A 444 -15.36 -18.60 11.83
N LYS A 445 -16.53 -19.01 11.28
CA LYS A 445 -16.80 -20.42 10.91
C LYS A 445 -16.11 -20.84 9.61
N LEU A 446 -15.52 -19.90 8.88
CA LEU A 446 -14.88 -20.14 7.58
C LEU A 446 -15.82 -20.80 6.56
N VAL A 447 -17.09 -20.38 6.55
CA VAL A 447 -18.11 -20.90 5.63
C VAL A 447 -18.49 -19.83 4.63
N PHE A 448 -18.44 -20.18 3.35
CA PHE A 448 -18.99 -19.37 2.26
C PHE A 448 -20.35 -19.93 1.84
N ALA A 449 -21.36 -19.09 1.74
CA ALA A 449 -22.72 -19.48 1.41
C ALA A 449 -23.26 -18.70 0.20
N VAL A 450 -24.10 -19.36 -0.59
CA VAL A 450 -24.77 -18.77 -1.75
C VAL A 450 -26.25 -19.09 -1.68
N ARG A 451 -27.10 -18.07 -1.68
CA ARG A 451 -28.56 -18.22 -1.67
C ARG A 451 -29.22 -17.45 -2.81
N ASN A 452 -30.46 -17.78 -3.12
CA ASN A 452 -31.23 -17.05 -4.12
C ASN A 452 -31.44 -15.60 -3.70
N ALA A 453 -31.34 -14.67 -4.66
CA ALA A 453 -31.57 -13.24 -4.42
C ALA A 453 -32.65 -12.70 -5.35
N GLY A 454 -33.55 -11.89 -4.79
CA GLY A 454 -34.50 -11.10 -5.56
C GLY A 454 -33.81 -9.91 -6.26
N LYS A 455 -34.51 -9.30 -7.23
CA LYS A 455 -34.03 -8.11 -7.94
C LYS A 455 -33.82 -6.90 -7.01
N ASP A 456 -34.56 -6.85 -5.92
CA ASP A 456 -34.50 -5.77 -4.92
C ASP A 456 -33.31 -5.93 -3.96
N CYS A 457 -32.63 -7.08 -3.98
CA CYS A 457 -31.43 -7.28 -3.18
C CYS A 457 -30.27 -6.47 -3.77
N ARG A 458 -29.83 -5.45 -3.03
CA ARG A 458 -28.75 -4.53 -3.42
C ARG A 458 -27.43 -5.23 -3.78
N ASN A 459 -27.14 -6.36 -3.15
CA ASN A 459 -25.92 -7.15 -3.37
C ASN A 459 -26.15 -8.37 -4.29
N ALA A 460 -27.27 -8.44 -5.00
CA ALA A 460 -27.55 -9.54 -5.92
C ALA A 460 -26.52 -9.59 -7.07
N MET A 461 -25.84 -10.72 -7.21
CA MET A 461 -24.84 -10.97 -8.24
C MET A 461 -25.40 -11.87 -9.33
N GLN A 462 -25.19 -11.46 -10.57
CA GLN A 462 -25.49 -12.31 -11.72
C GLN A 462 -24.37 -13.33 -11.93
N TRP A 463 -24.55 -14.53 -11.37
CA TRP A 463 -23.60 -15.64 -11.46
C TRP A 463 -23.91 -16.64 -12.58
N SER A 464 -25.00 -16.46 -13.32
CA SER A 464 -25.38 -17.34 -14.42
C SER A 464 -26.12 -16.61 -15.55
N LYS A 465 -26.19 -17.27 -16.70
CA LYS A 465 -26.99 -16.88 -17.86
C LYS A 465 -27.80 -18.08 -18.34
N LYS A 466 -29.01 -17.86 -18.86
CA LYS A 466 -29.78 -18.92 -19.52
C LYS A 466 -29.26 -19.11 -20.94
N LYS A 467 -28.86 -20.33 -21.27
CA LYS A 467 -28.50 -20.78 -22.62
C LYS A 467 -29.28 -22.06 -22.90
N ASP A 468 -30.06 -22.09 -23.98
CA ASP A 468 -30.91 -23.22 -24.36
C ASP A 468 -31.83 -23.71 -23.23
N GLY A 469 -32.43 -22.76 -22.50
CA GLY A 469 -33.33 -23.05 -21.38
C GLY A 469 -32.65 -23.52 -20.08
N LYS A 470 -31.32 -23.72 -20.07
CA LYS A 470 -30.54 -24.16 -18.90
C LYS A 470 -29.63 -23.05 -18.39
N ASN A 471 -29.44 -22.97 -17.08
CA ASN A 471 -28.48 -22.02 -16.50
C ASN A 471 -27.04 -22.50 -16.75
N SER A 472 -26.22 -21.62 -17.33
CA SER A 472 -24.78 -21.77 -17.51
C SER A 472 -24.03 -20.81 -16.58
N PRO A 473 -22.95 -21.24 -15.90
CA PRO A 473 -22.17 -20.36 -15.04
C PRO A 473 -21.64 -19.13 -15.76
N ARG A 474 -21.58 -18.02 -15.02
CA ARG A 474 -20.95 -16.77 -15.41
C ARG A 474 -19.92 -16.43 -14.34
N GLU A 475 -18.74 -16.02 -14.78
CA GLU A 475 -17.68 -15.56 -13.89
C GLU A 475 -18.07 -14.27 -13.18
N ILE A 476 -17.74 -14.20 -11.90
CA ILE A 476 -17.92 -13.01 -11.08
C ILE A 476 -16.53 -12.42 -10.84
N SER A 477 -16.30 -11.19 -11.27
CA SER A 477 -15.07 -10.47 -10.93
C SER A 477 -15.04 -10.21 -9.43
N GLY A 478 -13.95 -10.61 -8.79
CA GLY A 478 -13.71 -10.41 -7.36
C GLY A 478 -12.50 -9.54 -7.06
N THR A 479 -11.98 -8.79 -8.05
CA THR A 479 -10.74 -8.01 -7.92
C THR A 479 -10.73 -7.01 -6.76
N ALA A 480 -11.90 -6.58 -6.28
CA ALA A 480 -12.02 -5.70 -5.12
C ALA A 480 -12.03 -6.46 -3.78
N PHE A 481 -12.67 -7.63 -3.73
CA PHE A 481 -12.94 -8.39 -2.51
C PHE A 481 -11.94 -9.52 -2.24
N LEU A 482 -11.42 -10.18 -3.28
CA LEU A 482 -10.53 -11.33 -3.16
C LEU A 482 -9.26 -11.06 -2.34
N PRO A 483 -8.59 -9.89 -2.44
CA PRO A 483 -7.47 -9.59 -1.56
C PRO A 483 -7.85 -9.65 -0.07
N THR A 484 -9.05 -9.16 0.28
CA THR A 484 -9.58 -9.24 1.65
C THR A 484 -9.88 -10.68 2.05
N LEU A 485 -10.46 -11.49 1.16
CA LEU A 485 -10.70 -12.91 1.41
C LEU A 485 -9.39 -13.67 1.64
N TYR A 486 -8.38 -13.42 0.82
CA TYR A 486 -7.09 -14.10 0.92
C TYR A 486 -6.36 -13.73 2.21
N ALA A 487 -6.39 -12.44 2.59
CA ALA A 487 -5.88 -12.00 3.88
C ALA A 487 -6.64 -12.63 5.06
N LEU A 488 -7.98 -12.73 4.97
CA LEU A 488 -8.82 -13.32 6.02
C LEU A 488 -8.53 -14.81 6.25
N LEU A 489 -8.21 -15.54 5.17
CA LEU A 489 -7.96 -16.99 5.20
C LEU A 489 -6.47 -17.36 5.23
N CYS A 490 -5.59 -16.37 5.26
CA CYS A 490 -4.14 -16.54 5.11
C CYS A 490 -3.76 -17.34 3.85
N TRP A 491 -4.47 -17.09 2.74
CA TRP A 491 -4.20 -17.70 1.44
C TRP A 491 -3.16 -16.90 0.65
N ASN A 492 -2.40 -17.61 -0.18
CA ASN A 492 -1.41 -17.03 -1.10
C ASN A 492 -2.11 -16.58 -2.39
N ASP A 493 -1.87 -15.35 -2.82
CA ASP A 493 -2.53 -14.74 -3.96
C ASP A 493 -2.09 -15.25 -5.34
N ASP A 494 -0.94 -15.91 -5.40
CA ASP A 494 -0.48 -16.64 -6.59
C ASP A 494 -1.24 -17.97 -6.78
N CYS A 495 -1.91 -18.49 -5.75
CA CYS A 495 -2.59 -19.77 -5.78
C CYS A 495 -4.06 -19.64 -6.19
N ARG A 496 -4.62 -20.72 -6.76
CA ARG A 496 -6.06 -20.86 -7.00
C ARG A 496 -6.65 -21.88 -6.04
N TYR A 497 -7.78 -21.55 -5.43
CA TYR A 497 -8.43 -22.37 -4.40
C TYR A 497 -9.77 -22.87 -4.90
N ARG A 498 -10.02 -24.18 -4.87
CA ARG A 498 -11.33 -24.76 -5.19
C ARG A 498 -11.92 -25.45 -3.97
N ILE A 499 -13.16 -25.13 -3.67
CA ILE A 499 -13.88 -25.67 -2.54
C ILE A 499 -15.07 -26.48 -3.04
N THR A 500 -15.21 -27.69 -2.52
CA THR A 500 -16.39 -28.53 -2.75
C THR A 500 -17.50 -28.09 -1.80
N GLY A 501 -18.72 -27.96 -2.31
CA GLY A 501 -19.87 -27.51 -1.55
C GLY A 501 -21.02 -28.51 -1.55
N VAL A 502 -22.00 -28.21 -0.71
CA VAL A 502 -23.23 -29.00 -0.56
C VAL A 502 -24.45 -28.10 -0.73
N LYS A 503 -25.53 -28.64 -1.29
CA LYS A 503 -26.83 -27.98 -1.34
C LYS A 503 -27.66 -28.40 -0.13
N ARG A 504 -28.26 -27.42 0.55
CA ARG A 504 -29.27 -27.61 1.61
C ARG A 504 -30.54 -26.84 1.22
N GLY A 505 -31.67 -27.21 1.83
CA GLY A 505 -32.98 -26.62 1.54
C GLY A 505 -33.57 -27.04 0.19
N SER A 506 -34.73 -26.47 -0.15
CA SER A 506 -35.45 -26.71 -1.40
C SER A 506 -36.20 -25.45 -1.83
N GLY A 507 -36.44 -25.29 -3.14
CA GLY A 507 -37.09 -24.09 -3.67
C GLY A 507 -36.29 -22.81 -3.42
N ASN A 508 -36.95 -21.75 -2.94
CA ASN A 508 -36.34 -20.45 -2.70
C ASN A 508 -35.42 -20.42 -1.47
N ASP A 509 -35.60 -21.34 -0.52
CA ASP A 509 -34.77 -21.47 0.68
C ASP A 509 -33.52 -22.35 0.45
N ALA A 510 -33.26 -22.68 -0.82
CA ALA A 510 -32.06 -23.43 -1.17
C ALA A 510 -30.80 -22.57 -0.94
N VAL A 511 -29.81 -23.18 -0.29
CA VAL A 511 -28.51 -22.57 -0.01
C VAL A 511 -27.41 -23.54 -0.42
N LEU A 512 -26.37 -23.03 -1.07
CA LEU A 512 -25.12 -23.74 -1.27
C LEU A 512 -24.13 -23.33 -0.18
N LEU A 513 -23.47 -24.30 0.42
CA LEU A 513 -22.49 -24.08 1.49
C LEU A 513 -21.14 -24.64 1.06
N PHE A 514 -20.08 -23.91 1.34
CA PHE A 514 -18.71 -24.23 0.99
C PHE A 514 -17.82 -24.04 2.22
N ASN A 515 -17.18 -25.11 2.69
CA ASN A 515 -16.27 -25.05 3.83
C ASN A 515 -14.89 -24.57 3.37
N LEU A 516 -14.51 -23.35 3.74
CA LEU A 516 -13.26 -22.72 3.31
C LEU A 516 -12.03 -23.29 4.01
N SER A 517 -12.18 -24.09 5.07
CA SER A 517 -11.05 -24.76 5.74
C SER A 517 -10.51 -25.96 4.97
N GLU A 518 -11.22 -26.44 3.95
CA GLU A 518 -10.91 -27.66 3.20
C GLU A 518 -10.72 -27.43 1.68
N PRO A 519 -9.82 -26.53 1.25
CA PRO A 519 -9.63 -26.24 -0.17
C PRO A 519 -8.78 -27.29 -0.90
N GLU A 520 -9.09 -27.53 -2.17
CA GLU A 520 -8.11 -28.00 -3.16
C GLU A 520 -7.28 -26.79 -3.63
N ILE A 521 -5.97 -26.83 -3.41
CA ILE A 521 -5.04 -25.75 -3.74
C ILE A 521 -4.38 -26.06 -5.09
N PHE A 522 -4.33 -25.08 -5.98
CA PHE A 522 -3.69 -25.20 -7.29
C PHE A 522 -2.52 -24.21 -7.37
N ILE A 523 -1.32 -24.71 -7.13
CA ILE A 523 -0.07 -23.95 -7.10
C ILE A 523 0.52 -23.87 -8.52
N PRO A 524 0.86 -22.67 -9.03
CA PRO A 524 1.57 -22.53 -10.30
C PRO A 524 2.94 -23.22 -10.30
N ASN A 525 3.30 -23.96 -11.36
CA ASN A 525 4.54 -24.76 -11.40
C ASN A 525 5.83 -23.92 -11.33
N ASP A 526 5.80 -22.72 -11.88
CA ASP A 526 6.89 -21.73 -11.85
C ASP A 526 7.24 -21.28 -10.42
N LYS A 527 6.33 -21.51 -9.45
CA LYS A 527 6.53 -21.21 -8.03
C LYS A 527 7.06 -22.39 -7.22
N VAL A 528 6.97 -23.61 -7.75
CA VAL A 528 7.40 -24.85 -7.05
C VAL A 528 8.91 -25.10 -7.18
N GLY A 529 9.58 -24.46 -8.15
CA GLY A 529 11.02 -24.59 -8.42
C GLY A 529 11.88 -23.37 -8.07
N ALA A 530 11.38 -22.45 -7.24
CA ALA A 530 12.14 -21.29 -6.78
C ALA A 530 13.33 -21.71 -5.87
N PRO A 531 14.42 -20.93 -5.79
CA PRO A 531 15.62 -21.30 -5.02
C PRO A 531 15.38 -21.55 -3.50
N ASP A 532 14.27 -21.05 -2.95
CA ASP A 532 13.85 -21.28 -1.55
C ASP A 532 12.87 -22.47 -1.39
N ALA A 533 12.60 -23.25 -2.44
CA ALA A 533 11.69 -24.39 -2.36
C ALA A 533 12.32 -25.58 -1.63
N ASP A 534 11.56 -26.21 -0.72
CA ASP A 534 11.98 -27.42 -0.02
C ASP A 534 12.25 -28.56 -1.03
N PRO A 535 13.50 -29.07 -1.14
CA PRO A 535 13.86 -30.11 -2.10
C PRO A 535 13.13 -31.45 -1.88
N ALA A 536 12.44 -31.62 -0.74
CA ALA A 536 11.59 -32.77 -0.46
C ALA A 536 10.22 -32.73 -1.19
N VAL A 537 9.76 -31.56 -1.66
CA VAL A 537 8.46 -31.40 -2.30
C VAL A 537 8.58 -31.60 -3.81
N LYS A 538 8.22 -32.80 -4.28
CA LYS A 538 8.17 -33.12 -5.73
C LYS A 538 6.73 -33.20 -6.22
N PRO A 539 6.37 -32.54 -7.34
CA PRO A 539 5.08 -32.72 -7.98
C PRO A 539 4.83 -34.21 -8.27
N PHE A 540 3.66 -34.72 -7.90
CA PHE A 540 3.26 -36.11 -8.18
C PHE A 540 3.14 -36.41 -9.69
N THR A 541 3.04 -35.37 -10.52
CA THR A 541 3.02 -35.47 -11.99
C THR A 541 4.02 -34.49 -12.60
N ASP A 542 4.86 -34.98 -13.52
CA ASP A 542 5.94 -34.23 -14.18
C ASP A 542 5.45 -33.31 -15.33
N ASN A 543 4.19 -32.87 -15.28
CA ASN A 543 3.59 -32.09 -16.35
C ASN A 543 3.80 -30.59 -16.10
N GLN A 544 4.85 -30.04 -16.71
CA GLN A 544 5.22 -28.62 -16.58
C GLN A 544 4.12 -27.63 -17.00
N GLN A 545 3.09 -28.06 -17.74
CA GLN A 545 1.99 -27.19 -18.19
C GLN A 545 0.81 -27.06 -17.21
N ARG A 546 0.73 -27.86 -16.13
CA ARG A 546 -0.44 -27.89 -15.23
C ARG A 546 -0.05 -27.60 -13.78
N ASN A 547 -0.80 -26.72 -13.12
CA ASN A 547 -0.65 -26.40 -11.70
C ASN A 547 -0.56 -27.68 -10.83
N VAL A 548 0.33 -27.67 -9.84
CA VAL A 548 0.39 -28.70 -8.80
C VAL A 548 -0.87 -28.60 -7.94
N ARG A 549 -1.56 -29.74 -7.77
CA ARG A 549 -2.66 -29.84 -6.82
C ARG A 549 -2.10 -30.17 -5.45
N ALA A 550 -2.41 -29.36 -4.46
CA ALA A 550 -2.05 -29.54 -3.06
C ALA A 550 -3.31 -29.52 -2.17
N TYR A 551 -3.15 -30.02 -0.96
CA TYR A 551 -4.18 -30.09 0.08
C TYR A 551 -3.64 -29.48 1.37
N PRO A 552 -4.51 -29.11 2.33
CA PRO A 552 -4.07 -28.63 3.64
C PRO A 552 -3.11 -29.63 4.32
N PRO A 553 -2.09 -29.14 5.06
CA PRO A 553 -1.07 -29.98 5.68
C PRO A 553 -1.65 -31.00 6.66
N ASP A 554 -2.74 -30.63 7.36
CA ASP A 554 -3.44 -31.50 8.32
C ASP A 554 -4.04 -32.77 7.69
N TRP A 555 -4.04 -32.88 6.36
CA TRP A 555 -4.53 -34.07 5.64
C TRP A 555 -3.44 -35.12 5.40
N ALA A 556 -2.16 -34.79 5.59
CA ALA A 556 -1.05 -35.67 5.20
C ALA A 556 -1.15 -37.08 5.81
N ASP A 557 -1.59 -37.16 7.07
CA ASP A 557 -1.65 -38.40 7.84
C ASP A 557 -3.06 -38.97 8.02
N THR A 558 -4.07 -38.42 7.33
CA THR A 558 -5.48 -38.83 7.50
C THR A 558 -6.20 -39.00 6.16
N PHE A 559 -7.06 -40.00 6.02
CA PHE A 559 -7.83 -40.19 4.79
C PHE A 559 -9.16 -39.44 4.82
N GLY A 560 -9.72 -39.28 6.01
CA GLY A 560 -10.96 -38.55 6.25
C GLY A 560 -10.84 -37.53 7.38
N SER A 561 -11.95 -36.83 7.64
CA SER A 561 -12.11 -36.05 8.87
C SER A 561 -12.72 -36.95 9.94
N ASN A 562 -12.29 -36.78 11.21
CA ASN A 562 -12.87 -37.50 12.34
C ASN A 562 -14.39 -37.32 12.32
N TYR A 563 -15.14 -38.42 12.41
CA TYR A 563 -16.60 -38.44 12.24
C TYR A 563 -17.30 -37.37 13.08
N TYR A 564 -16.93 -37.23 14.36
CA TYR A 564 -17.56 -36.26 15.24
C TYR A 564 -17.07 -34.84 15.02
N SER A 565 -15.82 -34.62 14.60
CA SER A 565 -15.36 -33.29 14.15
C SER A 565 -16.06 -32.86 12.86
N HIS A 566 -16.30 -33.78 11.93
CA HIS A 566 -17.03 -33.54 10.70
C HIS A 566 -18.52 -33.29 10.97
N ALA A 567 -19.16 -34.08 11.84
CA ALA A 567 -20.53 -33.87 12.28
C ALA A 567 -20.69 -32.54 13.03
N GLN A 568 -19.72 -32.17 13.88
CA GLN A 568 -19.66 -30.86 14.52
C GLN A 568 -19.46 -29.73 13.52
N ALA A 569 -18.68 -29.90 12.45
CA ALA A 569 -18.57 -28.92 11.37
C ALA A 569 -19.91 -28.75 10.62
N GLU A 570 -20.66 -29.83 10.40
CA GLU A 570 -22.02 -29.78 9.86
C GLU A 570 -23.03 -29.12 10.82
N GLU A 571 -22.90 -29.34 12.13
CA GLU A 571 -23.67 -28.69 13.20
C GLU A 571 -23.31 -27.22 13.40
N LEU A 572 -22.03 -26.85 13.27
CA LEU A 572 -21.51 -25.48 13.35
C LEU A 572 -22.08 -24.61 12.24
N ALA A 573 -22.40 -25.20 11.09
CA ALA A 573 -23.13 -24.52 10.03
C ALA A 573 -24.62 -24.28 10.39
N GLY A 574 -25.17 -24.90 11.44
CA GLY A 574 -26.54 -24.71 11.91
C GLY A 574 -27.61 -25.46 11.11
N PHE A 575 -27.23 -26.42 10.25
CA PHE A 575 -28.13 -27.03 9.27
C PHE A 575 -28.64 -28.43 9.63
N THR A 576 -28.27 -28.98 10.80
CA THR A 576 -28.64 -30.33 11.24
C THR A 576 -29.85 -30.29 12.18
N GLY A 577 -31.02 -29.97 11.63
CA GLY A 577 -32.29 -30.11 12.34
C GLY A 577 -33.48 -29.98 11.41
N ARG A 578 -34.43 -30.94 11.46
CA ARG A 578 -35.72 -30.88 10.72
C ARG A 578 -36.65 -29.74 11.16
N LYS A 579 -36.24 -28.88 12.10
CA LYS A 579 -37.06 -27.80 12.65
C LYS A 579 -36.48 -26.44 12.24
N ASN A 580 -37.22 -25.74 11.38
CA ASN A 580 -37.06 -24.35 10.92
C ASN A 580 -35.66 -23.97 10.38
N GLN A 581 -35.41 -24.35 9.12
CA GLN A 581 -34.33 -23.79 8.29
C GLN A 581 -34.71 -22.39 7.78
N ASP A 582 -34.94 -21.42 8.68
CA ASP A 582 -35.25 -20.07 8.25
C ASP A 582 -33.99 -19.40 7.67
N THR A 583 -33.91 -19.39 6.34
CA THR A 583 -32.89 -18.69 5.56
C THR A 583 -33.38 -17.34 5.03
N SER A 584 -34.60 -16.92 5.38
CA SER A 584 -35.28 -15.76 4.82
C SER A 584 -34.91 -14.43 5.49
N HIS A 585 -34.24 -14.48 6.65
CA HIS A 585 -33.80 -13.29 7.37
C HIS A 585 -33.01 -12.33 6.46
N ALA A 586 -33.52 -11.10 6.39
CA ALA A 586 -32.92 -10.02 5.63
C ALA A 586 -31.63 -9.54 6.33
N PRO A 587 -30.54 -9.27 5.59
CA PRO A 587 -29.33 -8.71 6.17
C PRO A 587 -29.58 -7.29 6.71
N VAL A 588 -29.13 -7.03 7.93
CA VAL A 588 -29.18 -5.72 8.60
C VAL A 588 -27.84 -5.02 8.39
N THR A 589 -27.86 -3.70 8.21
CA THR A 589 -26.64 -2.90 8.04
C THR A 589 -25.80 -2.94 9.30
N TYR A 590 -24.52 -3.30 9.14
CA TYR A 590 -23.50 -3.12 10.18
C TYR A 590 -23.06 -1.66 10.14
N ASN A 591 -23.45 -0.91 11.18
CA ASN A 591 -22.96 0.43 11.40
C ASN A 591 -21.61 0.31 12.09
N ASP A 592 -20.55 0.49 11.30
CA ASP A 592 -19.20 0.68 11.81
C ASP A 592 -19.25 1.87 12.79
N THR A 593 -18.90 1.66 14.06
CA THR A 593 -19.01 2.69 15.11
C THR A 593 -18.16 3.93 14.82
N ASP A 594 -17.23 3.80 13.88
CA ASP A 594 -16.12 4.73 13.71
C ASP A 594 -16.39 5.82 12.67
N ILE A 595 -17.49 5.77 11.89
CA ILE A 595 -17.76 6.75 10.83
C ILE A 595 -19.24 7.18 10.85
N GLN A 596 -19.50 8.43 11.25
CA GLN A 596 -20.81 9.07 11.26
C GLN A 596 -21.00 9.91 9.98
N VAL A 597 -21.39 9.25 8.89
CA VAL A 597 -21.68 9.93 7.61
C VAL A 597 -23.01 10.68 7.69
N THR A 598 -23.08 11.87 7.07
CA THR A 598 -24.31 12.65 6.96
C THR A 598 -25.44 11.80 6.36
N SER A 599 -26.64 11.86 6.95
CA SER A 599 -27.77 11.04 6.51
C SER A 599 -28.22 11.43 5.10
N LYS A 600 -28.80 10.48 4.35
CA LYS A 600 -29.26 10.75 2.98
C LYS A 600 -30.28 11.90 2.92
N ASN A 601 -31.19 11.96 3.89
CA ASN A 601 -32.19 13.04 3.96
C ASN A 601 -31.54 14.40 4.20
N ASP A 602 -30.52 14.45 5.06
CA ASP A 602 -29.77 15.68 5.32
C ASP A 602 -28.91 16.10 4.13
N ILE A 603 -28.31 15.14 3.41
CA ILE A 603 -27.59 15.39 2.15
C ILE A 603 -28.54 16.05 1.13
N GLU A 604 -29.73 15.47 0.90
CA GLU A 604 -30.71 16.02 -0.04
C GLU A 604 -31.20 17.41 0.37
N LYS A 605 -31.39 17.65 1.67
CA LYS A 605 -31.76 18.96 2.21
C LYS A 605 -30.64 19.98 2.02
N ASN A 606 -29.38 19.60 2.30
CA ASN A 606 -28.20 20.45 2.15
C ASN A 606 -27.99 20.85 0.69
N ILE A 607 -28.14 19.91 -0.25
CA ILE A 607 -28.04 20.20 -1.69
C ILE A 607 -29.09 21.24 -2.08
N LYS A 608 -30.35 21.04 -1.71
CA LYS A 608 -31.45 21.98 -2.04
C LYS A 608 -31.20 23.37 -1.46
N GLN A 609 -30.77 23.44 -0.19
CA GLN A 609 -30.48 24.72 0.46
C GLN A 609 -29.34 25.46 -0.26
N ILE A 610 -28.21 24.79 -0.49
CA ILE A 610 -27.05 25.41 -1.13
C ILE A 610 -27.39 25.86 -2.56
N MET A 611 -28.14 25.06 -3.32
CA MET A 611 -28.57 25.44 -4.66
C MET A 611 -29.53 26.64 -4.67
N SER A 612 -30.40 26.78 -3.65
CA SER A 612 -31.27 27.95 -3.51
C SER A 612 -30.45 29.20 -3.22
N ASP A 613 -29.56 29.13 -2.22
CA ASP A 613 -28.65 30.22 -1.84
C ASP A 613 -27.81 30.70 -3.04
N MET A 614 -27.35 29.79 -3.90
CA MET A 614 -26.55 30.15 -5.07
C MET A 614 -27.37 30.87 -6.15
N LYS A 615 -28.64 30.50 -6.35
CA LYS A 615 -29.52 31.14 -7.33
C LYS A 615 -29.90 32.56 -6.90
N GLU A 616 -30.24 32.77 -5.64
CA GLU A 616 -30.57 34.09 -5.09
C GLU A 616 -29.41 35.09 -5.25
N ASN A 617 -28.16 34.64 -5.04
CA ASN A 617 -26.98 35.49 -5.26
C ASN A 617 -26.71 35.81 -6.74
N THR A 618 -27.16 34.97 -7.66
CA THR A 618 -27.00 35.21 -9.10
C THR A 618 -28.00 36.27 -9.59
N ASP A 619 -29.24 36.21 -9.09
CA ASP A 619 -30.31 37.16 -9.44
C ASP A 619 -30.01 38.59 -8.92
N GLU A 620 -29.44 38.74 -7.72
CA GLU A 620 -29.03 40.05 -7.17
C GLU A 620 -27.89 40.73 -7.96
N HIS A 621 -27.04 39.96 -8.65
CA HIS A 621 -25.95 40.49 -9.48
C HIS A 621 -26.43 40.95 -10.87
N THR A 622 -27.53 40.38 -11.37
CA THR A 622 -28.19 40.83 -12.61
C THR A 622 -29.00 42.12 -12.43
N ASP A 623 -29.56 42.38 -11.25
CA ASP A 623 -30.36 43.59 -10.98
C ASP A 623 -29.50 44.85 -10.68
N LYS A 624 -28.17 44.71 -10.56
CA LYS A 624 -27.21 45.80 -10.33
C LYS A 624 -26.37 46.17 -11.56
N ARG A 625 -26.70 45.67 -12.76
CA ARG A 625 -25.99 45.97 -14.01
C ARG A 625 -26.76 46.85 -14.97
#